data_AF-A0A850KYQ8-F1
#
_entry.id   AF-A0A850KYQ8-F1
#
_cell.length_a   1.000
_cell.length_b   1.000
_cell.length_c   1.000
_cell.angle_alpha   90.00
_cell.angle_beta   90.00
_cell.angle_gamma   90.00
#
_symmetry.space_group_name_H-M   'P 1'
#
loop_
_entity.id
_entity.type
_entity.pdbx_description
1 polymer ?
#
loop_
_entity_poly.entity_id
_entity_poly.type
_entity_poly.pdbx_seq_one_letter_code
_entity_poly.pdbx_strand_id
1 'polypeptide(L)'
;MPKSLFPISPLALVIGIWALTVAVAVLPFAFPDTFDIAAYLLGRQGLSSDDFTPLATYWLIVAFLVFVIATATTMVALPRPQDFETDTDFDRAARITFIVNTLFVGVTLLWVALSAMKLGGFRAMLILVQLDALEAREQLLDNKLFTGMRVIYASLPASGALAATLLAAGRKTGKLSSHARKLCLISFLTNLVLLIFLPMVMSQRLLLLQLIMAAYFSVCLVHRRLVGLQYVPIGLGLFMVTWIGRESLTNANIQGSALNIGVQKLIFYFSNDLLNSFMPFNGEFEHTYGFFSLKFLMYFTQTEKFFGQLLEAQLISIDTVRGGGAWSIFTMPYVDFGAIGAAVYIAFLAVISTVVFYKGTQNVFWASAYGQFAGAYVLCTHTMYFANTNFVAMMLVIALIGGLSGRTSSAGSPDVAHVKAPPVV
;
A
#
# COMPACT_ATOMS: atom_id res chain seq x y z
N MET A 1 -19.19 12.98 10.24
CA MET A 1 -18.59 12.50 8.98
C MET A 1 -19.65 12.47 7.88
N PRO A 2 -19.34 12.83 6.61
CA PRO A 2 -20.31 12.72 5.52
C PRO A 2 -20.70 11.26 5.32
N LYS A 3 -22.00 10.93 5.40
CA LYS A 3 -22.50 9.56 5.19
C LYS A 3 -22.06 8.97 3.84
N SER A 4 -21.88 9.82 2.83
CA SER A 4 -21.40 9.48 1.48
C SER A 4 -19.99 8.88 1.42
N LEU A 5 -19.17 9.05 2.47
CA LEU A 5 -17.80 8.56 2.51
C LEU A 5 -17.63 7.32 3.39
N PHE A 6 -18.69 6.86 4.06
CA PHE A 6 -18.63 5.68 4.91
C PHE A 6 -18.05 4.44 4.19
N PRO A 7 -18.38 4.15 2.91
CA PRO A 7 -17.86 2.98 2.21
C PRO A 7 -16.35 2.96 2.01
N ILE A 8 -15.68 4.12 2.12
CA ILE A 8 -14.22 4.23 2.00
C ILE A 8 -13.56 4.56 3.34
N SER A 9 -14.28 4.46 4.45
CA SER A 9 -13.72 4.63 5.80
C SER A 9 -12.80 3.46 6.16
N PRO A 10 -11.83 3.65 7.08
CA PRO A 10 -10.95 2.56 7.50
C PRO A 10 -11.73 1.31 7.95
N LEU A 11 -12.79 1.53 8.74
CA LEU A 11 -13.65 0.46 9.24
C LEU A 11 -14.37 -0.29 8.12
N ALA A 12 -14.99 0.42 7.17
CA ALA A 12 -15.69 -0.22 6.07
C ALA A 12 -14.74 -1.00 5.15
N LEU A 13 -13.54 -0.48 4.91
CA LEU A 13 -12.52 -1.16 4.11
C LEU A 13 -12.05 -2.45 4.78
N VAL A 14 -11.76 -2.42 6.09
CA VAL A 14 -11.38 -3.61 6.86
C VAL A 14 -12.52 -4.63 6.85
N ILE A 15 -13.76 -4.23 7.10
CA ILE A 15 -14.92 -5.14 7.05
C ILE A 15 -15.04 -5.77 5.66
N GLY A 16 -15.02 -4.95 4.61
CA GLY A 16 -15.22 -5.41 3.24
C GLY A 16 -14.15 -6.40 2.79
N ILE A 17 -12.88 -6.11 3.07
CA ILE A 17 -11.78 -6.98 2.65
C ILE A 17 -11.72 -8.26 3.45
N TRP A 18 -11.95 -8.22 4.77
CA TRP A 18 -11.96 -9.43 5.60
C TRP A 18 -13.15 -10.33 5.26
N ALA A 19 -14.34 -9.75 5.02
CA ALA A 19 -15.50 -10.52 4.56
C ALA A 19 -15.23 -11.20 3.21
N LEU A 20 -14.61 -10.48 2.27
CA LEU A 20 -14.19 -11.04 0.98
C LEU A 20 -13.15 -12.15 1.17
N THR A 21 -12.12 -11.92 1.99
CA THR A 21 -11.08 -12.92 2.26
C THR A 21 -11.66 -14.19 2.85
N VAL A 22 -12.50 -14.10 3.88
CA VAL A 22 -13.15 -15.28 4.48
C VAL A 22 -14.02 -16.00 3.46
N ALA A 23 -14.84 -15.28 2.68
CA ALA A 23 -15.72 -15.88 1.68
C ALA A 23 -14.94 -16.64 0.60
N VAL A 24 -13.81 -16.10 0.14
CA VAL A 24 -12.98 -16.71 -0.91
C VAL A 24 -12.09 -17.82 -0.35
N ALA A 25 -11.53 -17.65 0.85
CA ALA A 25 -10.60 -18.59 1.47
C ALA A 25 -11.23 -19.96 1.78
N VAL A 26 -12.55 -20.00 1.98
CA VAL A 26 -13.27 -21.27 2.25
C VAL A 26 -13.50 -22.07 0.97
N LEU A 27 -13.43 -21.45 -0.21
CA LEU A 27 -13.80 -22.10 -1.48
C LEU A 27 -12.99 -23.37 -1.79
N PRO A 28 -11.65 -23.42 -1.65
CA PRO A 28 -10.89 -24.65 -1.94
C PRO A 28 -11.20 -25.80 -1.00
N PHE A 29 -11.62 -25.51 0.24
CA PHE A 29 -11.98 -26.53 1.22
C PHE A 29 -13.42 -27.03 1.02
N ALA A 30 -14.33 -26.15 0.61
CA ALA A 30 -15.72 -26.51 0.35
C ALA A 30 -15.92 -27.23 -0.99
N PHE A 31 -15.11 -26.90 -2.00
CA PHE A 31 -15.21 -27.45 -3.36
C PHE A 31 -13.84 -27.85 -3.93
N PRO A 32 -13.14 -28.82 -3.33
CA PRO A 32 -11.77 -29.17 -3.71
C PRO A 32 -11.64 -29.64 -5.16
N ASP A 33 -12.64 -30.34 -5.70
CA ASP A 33 -12.65 -30.80 -7.10
C ASP A 33 -12.79 -29.65 -8.10
N THR A 34 -13.42 -28.54 -7.70
CA THR A 34 -13.60 -27.34 -8.55
C THR A 34 -12.38 -26.42 -8.49
N PHE A 35 -11.70 -26.39 -7.35
CA PHE A 35 -10.51 -25.57 -7.09
C PHE A 35 -9.28 -26.45 -6.89
N ASP A 36 -9.08 -27.39 -7.79
CA ASP A 36 -8.05 -28.43 -7.77
C ASP A 36 -6.62 -27.86 -7.68
N ILE A 37 -6.31 -26.82 -8.46
CA ILE A 37 -5.00 -26.15 -8.42
C ILE A 37 -4.80 -25.48 -7.06
N ALA A 38 -5.81 -24.80 -6.54
CA ALA A 38 -5.71 -24.12 -5.25
C ALA A 38 -5.54 -25.13 -4.10
N ALA A 39 -6.34 -26.21 -4.09
CA ALA A 39 -6.24 -27.28 -3.12
C ALA A 39 -4.88 -27.99 -3.17
N TYR A 40 -4.38 -28.28 -4.37
CA TYR A 40 -3.04 -28.85 -4.57
C TYR A 40 -1.94 -27.96 -4.00
N LEU A 41 -2.01 -26.65 -4.25
CA LEU A 41 -1.01 -25.70 -3.74
C LEU A 41 -1.05 -25.57 -2.21
N LEU A 42 -2.25 -25.56 -1.61
CA LEU A 42 -2.42 -25.58 -0.14
C LEU A 42 -1.81 -26.85 0.46
N GLY A 43 -2.11 -28.01 -0.13
CA GLY A 43 -1.53 -29.29 0.29
C GLY A 43 -0.01 -29.32 0.22
N ARG A 44 0.61 -28.72 -0.82
CA ARG A 44 2.08 -28.59 -0.92
C ARG A 44 2.69 -27.73 0.19
N GLN A 45 1.92 -26.81 0.77
CA GLN A 45 2.36 -25.98 1.90
C GLN A 45 2.02 -26.61 3.26
N GLY A 46 1.42 -27.80 3.28
CA GLY A 46 0.98 -28.45 4.51
C GLY A 46 -0.22 -27.75 5.15
N LEU A 47 -0.99 -26.98 4.37
CA LEU A 47 -2.15 -26.23 4.84
C LEU A 47 -3.43 -27.03 4.66
N SER A 48 -4.24 -27.08 5.72
CA SER A 48 -5.45 -27.89 5.81
C SER A 48 -6.62 -27.12 6.44
N SER A 49 -7.82 -27.72 6.44
CA SER A 49 -8.96 -27.16 7.16
C SER A 49 -8.78 -27.17 8.68
N ASP A 50 -7.93 -28.05 9.20
CA ASP A 50 -7.74 -28.23 10.65
C ASP A 50 -6.91 -27.07 11.25
N ASP A 51 -6.21 -26.33 10.40
CA ASP A 51 -5.48 -25.11 10.78
C ASP A 51 -6.44 -23.97 11.17
N PHE A 52 -7.73 -24.06 10.85
CA PHE A 52 -8.76 -23.12 11.32
C PHE A 52 -9.13 -23.38 12.78
N THR A 53 -8.32 -22.88 13.71
CA THR A 53 -8.55 -23.10 15.13
C THR A 53 -9.52 -22.09 15.78
N PRO A 54 -10.26 -22.52 16.83
CA PRO A 54 -11.14 -21.63 17.59
C PRO A 54 -10.39 -20.47 18.25
N LEU A 55 -9.17 -20.72 18.76
CA LEU A 55 -8.37 -19.70 19.44
C LEU A 55 -8.00 -18.55 18.50
N ALA A 56 -7.51 -18.86 17.30
CA ALA A 56 -7.24 -17.86 16.27
C ALA A 56 -8.52 -17.09 15.88
N THR A 57 -9.64 -17.79 15.77
CA THR A 57 -10.95 -17.17 15.48
C THR A 57 -11.33 -16.15 16.56
N TYR A 58 -11.22 -16.53 17.84
CA TYR A 58 -11.48 -15.61 18.95
C TYR A 58 -10.53 -14.42 18.95
N TRP A 59 -9.24 -14.65 18.68
CA TRP A 59 -8.27 -13.56 18.55
C TRP A 59 -8.67 -12.58 17.45
N LEU A 60 -8.99 -13.06 16.24
CA LEU A 60 -9.37 -12.19 15.13
C LEU A 60 -10.64 -11.39 15.44
N ILE A 61 -11.61 -11.99 16.14
CA ILE A 61 -12.80 -11.28 16.63
C ILE A 61 -12.41 -10.17 17.61
N VAL A 62 -11.56 -10.47 18.61
CA VAL A 62 -11.11 -9.48 19.60
C VAL A 62 -10.30 -8.36 18.93
N ALA A 63 -9.35 -8.70 18.06
CA ALA A 63 -8.56 -7.74 17.30
C ALA A 63 -9.44 -6.81 16.45
N PHE A 64 -10.45 -7.37 15.79
CA PHE A 64 -11.42 -6.61 15.02
C PHE A 64 -12.26 -5.69 15.91
N LEU A 65 -12.75 -6.17 17.07
CA LEU A 65 -13.48 -5.34 18.03
C LEU A 65 -12.63 -4.20 18.58
N VAL A 66 -11.36 -4.44 18.90
CA VAL A 66 -10.40 -3.40 19.32
C VAL A 66 -10.28 -2.33 18.24
N PHE A 67 -10.13 -2.73 16.97
CA PHE A 67 -10.08 -1.80 15.84
C PHE A 67 -11.38 -0.97 15.73
N VAL A 68 -12.55 -1.61 15.82
CA VAL A 68 -13.86 -0.95 15.76
C VAL A 68 -14.03 0.07 16.88
N ILE A 69 -13.76 -0.34 18.12
CA ILE A 69 -13.92 0.52 19.31
C ILE A 69 -12.99 1.72 19.24
N ALA A 70 -11.73 1.51 18.85
CA ALA A 70 -10.75 2.58 18.70
C ALA A 70 -11.16 3.57 17.58
N THR A 71 -11.61 3.08 16.43
CA THR A 71 -12.12 3.94 15.35
C THR A 71 -13.37 4.72 15.78
N ALA A 72 -14.33 4.07 16.42
CA ALA A 72 -15.56 4.71 16.88
C ALA A 72 -15.28 5.80 17.93
N THR A 73 -14.46 5.49 18.93
CA THR A 73 -14.06 6.44 19.98
C THR A 73 -13.32 7.63 19.38
N THR A 74 -12.39 7.39 18.46
CA THR A 74 -11.66 8.46 17.77
C THR A 74 -12.60 9.34 16.93
N MET A 75 -13.55 8.74 16.21
CA MET A 75 -14.54 9.49 15.42
C MET A 75 -15.46 10.37 16.28
N VAL A 76 -15.79 9.93 17.50
CA VAL A 76 -16.56 10.73 18.47
C VAL A 76 -15.73 11.87 19.06
N ALA A 77 -14.44 11.62 19.32
CA ALA A 77 -13.53 12.61 19.89
C ALA A 77 -13.10 13.70 18.88
N LEU A 78 -13.12 13.41 17.59
CA LEU A 78 -12.73 14.36 16.56
C LEU A 78 -13.77 15.48 16.37
N PRO A 79 -13.34 16.73 16.16
CA PRO A 79 -14.25 17.84 15.92
C PRO A 79 -14.99 17.68 14.58
N ARG A 80 -16.01 18.53 14.37
CA ARG A 80 -16.73 18.54 13.09
C ARG A 80 -15.76 18.85 11.94
N PRO A 81 -15.86 18.12 10.81
CA PRO A 81 -14.99 18.38 9.66
C PRO A 81 -15.13 19.81 9.17
N GLN A 82 -14.01 20.49 9.01
CA GLN A 82 -13.93 21.82 8.38
C GLN A 82 -14.10 21.71 6.85
N ASP A 83 -14.20 22.84 6.17
CA ASP A 83 -14.19 22.88 4.71
C ASP A 83 -12.85 22.45 4.12
N PHE A 84 -12.87 22.12 2.83
CA PHE A 84 -11.66 21.66 2.14
C PHE A 84 -10.75 22.86 1.92
N GLU A 85 -9.55 22.81 2.46
CA GLU A 85 -8.55 23.85 2.39
C GLU A 85 -8.18 24.15 0.93
N THR A 86 -8.19 25.42 0.57
CA THR A 86 -7.88 25.88 -0.79
C THR A 86 -6.67 26.81 -0.87
N ASP A 87 -5.97 27.01 0.24
CA ASP A 87 -4.86 27.97 0.35
C ASP A 87 -3.51 27.37 -0.07
N THR A 88 -3.50 26.10 -0.46
CA THR A 88 -2.33 25.44 -1.06
C THR A 88 -2.10 25.96 -2.48
N ASP A 89 -0.87 26.35 -2.81
CA ASP A 89 -0.44 26.60 -4.18
C ASP A 89 -0.37 25.27 -4.96
N PHE A 90 -1.47 24.93 -5.63
CA PHE A 90 -1.59 23.68 -6.40
C PHE A 90 -0.63 23.62 -7.58
N ASP A 91 -0.25 24.75 -8.16
CA ASP A 91 0.68 24.81 -9.29
C ASP A 91 2.10 24.48 -8.83
N ARG A 92 2.52 25.04 -7.69
CA ARG A 92 3.79 24.66 -7.06
C ARG A 92 3.79 23.20 -6.64
N ALA A 93 2.70 22.71 -6.03
CA ALA A 93 2.57 21.31 -5.66
C ALA A 93 2.66 20.37 -6.87
N ALA A 94 2.03 20.72 -7.99
CA ALA A 94 2.11 19.96 -9.24
C ALA A 94 3.54 19.93 -9.80
N ARG A 95 4.25 21.06 -9.79
CA ARG A 95 5.66 21.12 -10.24
C ARG A 95 6.57 20.25 -9.37
N ILE A 96 6.46 20.37 -8.05
CA ILE A 96 7.28 19.56 -7.13
C ILE A 96 6.96 18.08 -7.27
N THR A 97 5.68 17.72 -7.36
CA THR A 97 5.24 16.34 -7.62
C THR A 97 5.86 15.81 -8.90
N PHE A 98 5.84 16.60 -9.98
CA PHE A 98 6.45 16.21 -11.25
C PHE A 98 7.97 16.03 -11.16
N ILE A 99 8.68 16.93 -10.48
CA ILE A 99 10.14 16.82 -10.28
C ILE A 99 10.49 15.55 -9.50
N VAL A 100 9.85 15.32 -8.35
CA VAL A 100 10.05 14.11 -7.54
C VAL A 100 9.72 12.86 -8.34
N ASN A 101 8.62 12.89 -9.10
CA ASN A 101 8.23 11.78 -9.96
C ASN A 101 9.28 11.48 -11.04
N THR A 102 9.80 12.53 -11.68
CA THR A 102 10.80 12.41 -12.74
C THR A 102 12.09 11.82 -12.20
N LEU A 103 12.49 12.21 -10.98
CA LEU A 103 13.62 11.60 -10.29
C LEU A 103 13.39 10.09 -10.07
N PHE A 104 12.23 9.70 -9.54
CA PHE A 104 11.93 8.29 -9.27
C PHE A 104 11.88 7.44 -10.54
N VAL A 105 11.23 7.95 -11.59
CA VAL A 105 11.18 7.31 -12.90
C VAL A 105 12.59 7.23 -13.49
N GLY A 106 13.38 8.29 -13.43
CA GLY A 106 14.76 8.31 -13.94
C GLY A 106 15.64 7.27 -13.26
N VAL A 107 15.59 7.17 -11.93
CA VAL A 107 16.30 6.13 -11.17
C VAL A 107 15.87 4.73 -11.59
N THR A 108 14.55 4.52 -11.78
CA THR A 108 14.00 3.22 -12.17
C THR A 108 14.36 2.83 -13.60
N LEU A 109 14.32 3.76 -14.54
CA LEU A 109 14.70 3.51 -15.93
C LEU A 109 16.21 3.28 -16.06
N LEU A 110 17.03 4.05 -15.35
CA LEU A 110 18.48 3.87 -15.32
C LEU A 110 18.86 2.48 -14.79
N TRP A 111 18.17 2.02 -13.75
CA TRP A 111 18.33 0.66 -13.22
C TRP A 111 18.08 -0.41 -14.27
N VAL A 112 16.92 -0.33 -14.93
CA VAL A 112 16.49 -1.31 -15.92
C VAL A 112 17.42 -1.28 -17.13
N ALA A 113 17.81 -0.09 -17.60
CA ALA A 113 18.74 0.07 -18.71
C ALA A 113 20.12 -0.53 -18.40
N LEU A 114 20.70 -0.23 -17.24
CA LEU A 114 22.01 -0.77 -16.86
C LEU A 114 21.96 -2.28 -16.63
N SER A 115 20.88 -2.79 -16.06
CA SER A 115 20.68 -4.24 -15.90
C SER A 115 20.53 -4.94 -17.25
N ALA A 116 19.75 -4.36 -18.16
CA ALA A 116 19.60 -4.86 -19.53
C ALA A 116 20.95 -4.87 -20.26
N MET A 117 21.76 -3.81 -20.13
CA MET A 117 23.09 -3.75 -20.74
C MET A 117 24.02 -4.87 -20.25
N LYS A 118 24.00 -5.19 -18.94
CA LYS A 118 24.79 -6.30 -18.39
C LYS A 118 24.34 -7.67 -18.91
N LEU A 119 23.05 -7.83 -19.20
CA LEU A 119 22.47 -9.07 -19.73
C LEU A 119 22.61 -9.21 -21.27
N GLY A 120 23.37 -8.33 -21.94
CA GLY A 120 23.55 -8.36 -23.40
C GLY A 120 22.48 -7.58 -24.18
N GLY A 121 21.74 -6.69 -23.51
CA GLY A 121 20.75 -5.78 -24.08
C GLY A 121 19.30 -6.14 -23.75
N PHE A 122 18.38 -5.23 -24.08
CA PHE A 122 16.94 -5.40 -23.80
C PHE A 122 16.33 -6.65 -24.43
N ARG A 123 16.80 -7.05 -25.62
CA ARG A 123 16.29 -8.26 -26.29
C ARG A 123 16.65 -9.52 -25.51
N ALA A 124 17.89 -9.62 -25.02
CA ALA A 124 18.33 -10.76 -24.22
C ALA A 124 17.57 -10.83 -22.89
N MET A 125 17.35 -9.67 -22.25
CA MET A 125 16.53 -9.58 -21.04
C MET A 125 15.08 -10.02 -21.26
N LEU A 126 14.44 -9.63 -22.38
CA LEU A 126 13.08 -10.07 -22.71
C LEU A 126 12.98 -11.58 -22.96
N ILE A 127 13.97 -12.15 -23.65
CA ILE A 127 14.07 -13.60 -23.85
C ILE A 127 14.24 -14.30 -22.51
N LEU A 128 15.10 -13.78 -21.62
CA LEU A 128 15.28 -14.34 -20.29
C LEU A 128 13.99 -14.31 -19.48
N VAL A 129 13.22 -13.21 -19.52
CA VAL A 129 11.91 -13.14 -18.84
C VAL A 129 10.92 -14.19 -19.36
N GLN A 130 10.96 -14.53 -20.65
CA GLN A 130 10.11 -15.55 -21.24
C GLN A 130 10.54 -16.97 -20.88
N LEU A 131 11.86 -17.22 -20.81
CA LEU A 131 12.41 -18.54 -20.52
C LEU A 131 12.43 -18.84 -19.02
N ASP A 132 12.88 -17.88 -18.22
CA ASP A 132 12.98 -17.97 -16.77
C ASP A 132 12.74 -16.59 -16.12
N ALA A 133 11.47 -16.36 -15.80
CA ALA A 133 11.01 -15.13 -15.17
C ALA A 133 11.48 -14.96 -13.71
N LEU A 134 12.05 -16.00 -13.09
CA LEU A 134 12.64 -15.94 -11.75
C LEU A 134 14.11 -15.55 -11.84
N GLU A 135 14.88 -16.18 -12.74
CA GLU A 135 16.28 -15.82 -13.01
C GLU A 135 16.39 -14.36 -13.48
N ALA A 136 15.52 -13.93 -14.41
CA ALA A 136 15.48 -12.53 -14.85
C ALA A 136 15.27 -11.54 -13.69
N ARG A 137 14.43 -11.94 -12.72
CA ARG A 137 14.17 -11.14 -11.53
C ARG A 137 15.41 -11.10 -10.63
N GLU A 138 16.06 -12.23 -10.38
CA GLU A 138 17.27 -12.30 -9.54
C GLU A 138 18.40 -11.44 -10.11
N GLN A 139 18.67 -11.55 -11.42
CA GLN A 139 19.67 -10.73 -12.11
C GLN A 139 19.42 -9.22 -11.97
N LEU A 140 18.17 -8.79 -12.06
CA LEU A 140 17.82 -7.39 -11.82
C LEU A 140 17.95 -7.00 -10.35
N LEU A 141 17.56 -7.89 -9.44
CA LEU A 141 17.61 -7.66 -8.00
C LEU A 141 19.04 -7.54 -7.48
N ASP A 142 20.01 -8.18 -8.13
CA ASP A 142 21.44 -8.11 -7.84
C ASP A 142 22.09 -6.85 -8.40
N ASN A 143 21.62 -6.36 -9.55
CA ASN A 143 22.13 -5.15 -10.18
C ASN A 143 21.57 -3.85 -9.57
N LYS A 144 21.67 -3.71 -8.25
CA LYS A 144 21.25 -2.49 -7.54
C LYS A 144 22.19 -1.33 -7.85
N LEU A 145 21.65 -0.14 -8.15
CA LEU A 145 22.49 1.07 -8.32
C LEU A 145 23.06 1.56 -7.00
N PHE A 146 22.29 1.48 -5.91
CA PHE A 146 22.68 1.87 -4.56
C PHE A 146 21.74 1.27 -3.52
N THR A 147 22.18 1.25 -2.26
CA THR A 147 21.37 0.84 -1.12
C THR A 147 20.16 1.75 -0.96
N GLY A 148 18.94 1.18 -0.96
CA GLY A 148 17.71 1.96 -0.84
C GLY A 148 17.01 2.30 -2.16
N MET A 149 17.61 1.98 -3.32
CA MET A 149 16.97 2.13 -4.63
C MET A 149 15.55 1.53 -4.68
N ARG A 150 15.33 0.39 -4.01
CA ARG A 150 14.03 -0.27 -4.05
C ARG A 150 12.90 0.56 -3.43
N VAL A 151 13.25 1.34 -2.41
CA VAL A 151 12.32 2.26 -1.73
C VAL A 151 11.89 3.40 -2.65
N ILE A 152 12.78 3.84 -3.55
CA ILE A 152 12.50 4.91 -4.51
C ILE A 152 11.45 4.48 -5.53
N TYR A 153 11.66 3.36 -6.25
CA TYR A 153 10.64 2.92 -7.20
C TYR A 153 9.36 2.47 -6.46
N ALA A 154 9.48 1.92 -5.25
CA ALA A 154 8.32 1.57 -4.46
C ALA A 154 7.51 2.80 -4.00
N SER A 155 8.08 4.01 -4.11
CA SER A 155 7.39 5.26 -3.81
C SER A 155 6.68 5.89 -5.03
N LEU A 156 6.79 5.30 -6.22
CA LEU A 156 6.05 5.73 -7.43
C LEU A 156 4.52 5.82 -7.22
N PRO A 157 3.86 4.89 -6.48
CA PRO A 157 2.45 5.03 -6.15
C PRO A 157 2.11 6.32 -5.40
N ALA A 158 3.04 6.85 -4.59
CA ALA A 158 2.81 8.08 -3.83
C ALA A 158 2.76 9.32 -4.73
N SER A 159 3.75 9.49 -5.62
CA SER A 159 3.78 10.61 -6.55
C SER A 159 2.65 10.50 -7.58
N GLY A 160 2.36 9.30 -8.08
CA GLY A 160 1.25 9.05 -9.00
C GLY A 160 -0.12 9.34 -8.38
N ALA A 161 -0.40 8.82 -7.19
CA ALA A 161 -1.66 9.08 -6.49
C ALA A 161 -1.81 10.55 -6.10
N LEU A 162 -0.72 11.21 -5.67
CA LEU A 162 -0.76 12.65 -5.38
C LEU A 162 -1.06 13.47 -6.64
N ALA A 163 -0.48 13.12 -7.79
CA ALA A 163 -0.79 13.77 -9.06
C ALA A 163 -2.28 13.61 -9.44
N ALA A 164 -2.87 12.43 -9.26
CA ALA A 164 -4.30 12.21 -9.45
C ALA A 164 -5.15 13.04 -8.47
N THR A 165 -4.70 13.14 -7.21
CA THR A 165 -5.35 13.93 -6.15
C THR A 165 -5.35 15.43 -6.50
N LEU A 166 -4.21 15.95 -6.97
CA LEU A 166 -4.05 17.34 -7.41
C LEU A 166 -4.92 17.65 -8.64
N LEU A 167 -5.03 16.73 -9.60
CA LEU A 167 -5.95 16.88 -10.74
C LEU A 167 -7.41 17.01 -10.28
N ALA A 168 -7.83 16.17 -9.34
CA ALA A 168 -9.17 16.23 -8.77
C ALA A 168 -9.41 17.54 -7.99
N ALA A 169 -8.47 17.94 -7.14
CA ALA A 169 -8.58 19.15 -6.34
C ALA A 169 -8.57 20.41 -7.22
N GLY A 170 -7.70 20.44 -8.22
CA GLY A 170 -7.60 21.51 -9.21
C GLY A 170 -8.85 21.65 -10.08
N ARG A 171 -9.49 20.53 -10.46
CA ARG A 171 -10.77 20.57 -11.18
C ARG A 171 -11.91 21.08 -10.30
N LYS A 172 -11.95 20.68 -9.03
CA LYS A 172 -12.99 21.10 -8.08
C LYS A 172 -12.89 22.58 -7.71
N THR A 173 -11.68 23.10 -7.54
CA THR A 173 -11.43 24.48 -7.08
C THR A 173 -11.19 25.47 -8.21
N GLY A 174 -10.88 25.00 -9.42
CA GLY A 174 -10.49 25.85 -10.55
C GLY A 174 -9.06 26.42 -10.45
N LYS A 175 -8.34 26.19 -9.35
CA LYS A 175 -7.06 26.84 -9.01
C LYS A 175 -5.80 26.18 -9.62
N LEU A 176 -5.95 25.26 -10.57
CA LEU A 176 -4.83 24.55 -11.20
C LEU A 176 -4.69 24.97 -12.67
N SER A 177 -3.54 25.51 -13.06
CA SER A 177 -3.28 25.99 -14.42
C SER A 177 -3.27 24.84 -15.44
N SER A 178 -3.46 25.17 -16.73
CA SER A 178 -3.43 24.18 -17.82
C SER A 178 -2.08 23.46 -17.91
N HIS A 179 -0.98 24.17 -17.65
CA HIS A 179 0.36 23.58 -17.62
C HIS A 179 0.52 22.61 -16.46
N ALA A 180 0.16 23.03 -15.23
CA ALA A 180 0.22 22.17 -14.05
C ALA A 180 -0.67 20.92 -14.17
N ARG A 181 -1.86 21.05 -14.79
CA ARG A 181 -2.72 19.90 -15.14
C ARG A 181 -1.99 18.90 -16.04
N LYS A 182 -1.31 19.36 -17.09
CA LYS A 182 -0.53 18.49 -17.98
C LYS A 182 0.58 17.77 -17.22
N LEU A 183 1.30 18.46 -16.34
CA LEU A 183 2.36 17.85 -15.52
C LEU A 183 1.81 16.72 -14.64
N CYS A 184 0.70 16.95 -13.93
CA CYS A 184 0.07 15.91 -13.10
C CYS A 184 -0.44 14.74 -13.95
N LEU A 185 -1.03 15.00 -15.11
CA LEU A 185 -1.51 13.94 -16.01
C LEU A 185 -0.35 13.07 -16.50
N ILE A 186 0.75 13.70 -16.93
CA ILE A 186 1.98 13.00 -17.34
C ILE A 186 2.50 12.16 -16.18
N SER A 187 2.67 12.74 -14.98
CA SER A 187 3.15 11.99 -13.82
C SER A 187 2.27 10.77 -13.51
N PHE A 188 0.95 10.92 -13.50
CA PHE A 188 0.04 9.81 -13.24
C PHE A 188 0.14 8.72 -14.31
N LEU A 189 0.09 9.09 -15.60
CA LEU A 189 0.16 8.13 -16.71
C LEU A 189 1.50 7.43 -16.78
N THR A 190 2.62 8.13 -16.56
CA THR A 190 3.95 7.52 -16.54
C THR A 190 4.05 6.49 -15.42
N ASN A 191 3.57 6.78 -14.21
CA ASN A 191 3.56 5.80 -13.13
C ASN A 191 2.69 4.59 -13.46
N LEU A 192 1.50 4.83 -14.01
CA LEU A 192 0.58 3.77 -14.38
C LEU A 192 1.22 2.83 -15.41
N VAL A 193 1.78 3.38 -16.49
CA VAL A 193 2.48 2.60 -17.52
C VAL A 193 3.65 1.84 -16.90
N LEU A 194 4.53 2.51 -16.16
CA LEU A 194 5.71 1.88 -15.57
C LEU A 194 5.30 0.72 -14.63
N LEU A 195 4.28 0.91 -13.80
CA LEU A 195 3.77 -0.10 -12.87
C LEU A 195 2.87 -1.16 -13.53
N ILE A 196 2.52 -1.05 -14.81
CA ILE A 196 1.95 -2.16 -15.58
C ILE A 196 3.07 -3.07 -16.10
N PHE A 197 4.19 -2.49 -16.54
CA PHE A 197 5.32 -3.22 -17.10
C PHE A 197 6.26 -3.82 -16.05
N LEU A 198 6.54 -3.09 -14.96
CA LEU A 198 7.38 -3.56 -13.87
C LEU A 198 6.91 -4.91 -13.30
N PRO A 199 5.62 -5.15 -13.02
CA PRO A 199 5.12 -6.44 -12.53
C PRO A 199 5.39 -7.64 -13.44
N MET A 200 5.51 -7.44 -14.75
CA MET A 200 5.82 -8.54 -15.67
C MET A 200 7.24 -9.06 -15.46
N VAL A 201 8.15 -8.20 -15.01
CA VAL A 201 9.57 -8.50 -14.84
C VAL A 201 9.93 -8.71 -13.35
N MET A 202 9.22 -8.02 -12.46
CA MET A 202 9.42 -8.00 -11.02
C MET A 202 8.15 -8.41 -10.31
N SER A 203 8.22 -9.17 -9.21
CA SER A 203 7.03 -9.48 -8.39
C SER A 203 6.53 -8.24 -7.61
N GLN A 204 5.96 -7.27 -8.33
CA GLN A 204 5.62 -5.91 -7.85
C GLN A 204 4.17 -5.50 -8.11
N ARG A 205 3.30 -6.47 -8.40
CA ARG A 205 1.85 -6.29 -8.63
C ARG A 205 1.12 -5.49 -7.54
N LEU A 206 1.60 -5.57 -6.30
CA LEU A 206 1.05 -4.84 -5.16
C LEU A 206 1.22 -3.32 -5.31
N LEU A 207 2.28 -2.84 -5.98
CA LEU A 207 2.50 -1.40 -6.21
C LEU A 207 1.50 -0.83 -7.22
N LEU A 208 1.15 -1.59 -8.26
CA LEU A 208 0.12 -1.20 -9.22
C LEU A 208 -1.24 -1.10 -8.52
N LEU A 209 -1.61 -2.11 -7.74
CA LEU A 209 -2.85 -2.10 -6.96
C LEU A 209 -2.86 -0.92 -5.98
N GLN A 210 -1.75 -0.68 -5.30
CA GLN A 210 -1.58 0.46 -4.39
C GLN A 210 -1.80 1.80 -5.11
N LEU A 211 -1.22 2.00 -6.30
CA LEU A 211 -1.43 3.23 -7.09
C LEU A 211 -2.90 3.41 -7.47
N ILE A 212 -3.54 2.36 -8.01
CA ILE A 212 -4.94 2.42 -8.48
C ILE A 212 -5.87 2.74 -7.30
N MET A 213 -5.74 2.00 -6.19
CA MET A 213 -6.58 2.19 -5.01
C MET A 213 -6.32 3.54 -4.35
N ALA A 214 -5.06 3.92 -4.17
CA ALA A 214 -4.73 5.21 -3.57
C ALA A 214 -5.22 6.39 -4.40
N ALA A 215 -5.08 6.33 -5.72
CA ALA A 215 -5.63 7.35 -6.62
C ALA A 215 -7.17 7.41 -6.53
N TYR A 216 -7.86 6.27 -6.53
CA TYR A 216 -9.32 6.23 -6.41
C TYR A 216 -9.84 6.83 -5.10
N PHE A 217 -9.30 6.37 -3.96
CA PHE A 217 -9.76 6.81 -2.65
C PHE A 217 -9.44 8.28 -2.36
N SER A 218 -8.25 8.74 -2.76
CA SER A 218 -7.87 10.15 -2.62
C SER A 218 -8.77 11.08 -3.45
N VAL A 219 -9.10 10.70 -4.69
CA VAL A 219 -10.04 11.45 -5.54
C VAL A 219 -11.45 11.49 -4.93
N CYS A 220 -11.92 10.38 -4.35
CA CYS A 220 -13.21 10.33 -3.65
C CYS A 220 -13.22 11.24 -2.41
N LEU A 221 -12.13 11.27 -1.65
CA LEU A 221 -11.97 12.16 -0.49
C LEU A 221 -12.02 13.64 -0.88
N VAL A 222 -11.30 14.03 -1.93
CA VAL A 222 -11.32 15.41 -2.46
C VAL A 222 -12.73 15.83 -2.84
N HIS A 223 -13.50 14.93 -3.47
CA HIS A 223 -14.89 15.21 -3.85
C HIS A 223 -15.90 15.05 -2.70
N ARG A 224 -15.48 14.51 -1.55
CA ARG A 224 -16.32 14.16 -0.39
C ARG A 224 -17.51 13.25 -0.73
N ARG A 225 -17.37 12.45 -1.78
CA ARG A 225 -18.36 11.47 -2.24
C ARG A 225 -17.67 10.41 -3.09
N LEU A 226 -18.30 9.25 -3.21
CA LEU A 226 -17.89 8.27 -4.21
C LEU A 226 -18.06 8.84 -5.61
N VAL A 227 -17.00 8.84 -6.38
CA VAL A 227 -17.00 9.26 -7.79
C VAL A 227 -16.34 8.20 -8.64
N GLY A 228 -16.68 8.15 -9.93
CA GLY A 228 -15.97 7.28 -10.87
C GLY A 228 -16.15 5.79 -10.62
N LEU A 229 -17.27 5.35 -10.03
CA LEU A 229 -17.59 3.93 -9.84
C LEU A 229 -17.53 3.13 -11.16
N GLN A 230 -17.89 3.78 -12.28
CA GLN A 230 -17.77 3.21 -13.63
C GLN A 230 -16.33 2.84 -14.03
N TYR A 231 -15.31 3.40 -13.36
CA TYR A 231 -13.91 3.11 -13.63
C TYR A 231 -13.34 1.99 -12.73
N VAL A 232 -14.08 1.58 -11.69
CA VAL A 232 -13.66 0.47 -10.82
C VAL A 232 -13.49 -0.84 -11.62
N PRO A 233 -14.42 -1.22 -12.52
CA PRO A 233 -14.21 -2.39 -13.37
C PRO A 233 -12.96 -2.30 -14.25
N ILE A 234 -12.57 -1.10 -14.70
CA ILE A 234 -11.35 -0.91 -15.50
C ILE A 234 -10.11 -1.17 -14.65
N GLY A 235 -10.07 -0.64 -13.41
CA GLY A 235 -8.98 -0.90 -12.48
C GLY A 235 -8.85 -2.39 -12.12
N LEU A 236 -9.97 -3.06 -11.88
CA LEU A 236 -10.02 -4.51 -11.64
C LEU A 236 -9.56 -5.29 -12.87
N GLY A 237 -10.03 -4.94 -14.06
CA GLY A 237 -9.61 -5.56 -15.31
C GLY A 237 -8.11 -5.42 -15.54
N LEU A 238 -7.55 -4.22 -15.32
CA LEU A 238 -6.12 -3.96 -15.44
C LEU A 238 -5.31 -4.83 -14.48
N PHE A 239 -5.70 -4.86 -13.20
CA PHE A 239 -5.06 -5.72 -12.20
C PHE A 239 -5.14 -7.20 -12.60
N MET A 240 -6.31 -7.68 -13.01
CA MET A 240 -6.52 -9.08 -13.39
C MET A 240 -5.71 -9.47 -14.62
N VAL A 241 -5.62 -8.60 -15.64
CA VAL A 241 -4.80 -8.85 -16.83
C VAL A 241 -3.31 -8.95 -16.46
N THR A 242 -2.80 -8.01 -15.65
CA THR A 242 -1.41 -8.05 -15.19
C THR A 242 -1.15 -9.26 -14.29
N TRP A 243 -2.11 -9.63 -13.43
CA TRP A 243 -2.04 -10.80 -12.56
C TRP A 243 -1.95 -12.09 -13.36
N ILE A 244 -2.94 -12.31 -14.25
CA ILE A 244 -3.02 -13.51 -15.09
C ILE A 244 -1.77 -13.63 -15.95
N GLY A 245 -1.35 -12.54 -16.60
CA GLY A 245 -0.16 -12.52 -17.44
C GLY A 245 1.11 -12.91 -16.68
N ARG A 246 1.28 -12.43 -15.45
CA ARG A 246 2.45 -12.81 -14.62
C ARG A 246 2.37 -14.26 -14.14
N GLU A 247 1.21 -14.71 -13.67
CA GLU A 247 1.06 -16.09 -13.19
C GLU A 247 1.20 -17.11 -14.32
N SER A 248 0.75 -16.80 -15.54
CA SER A 248 0.96 -17.66 -16.71
C SER A 248 2.45 -17.77 -17.10
N LEU A 249 3.21 -16.67 -17.00
CA LEU A 249 4.65 -16.67 -17.30
C LEU A 249 5.46 -17.44 -16.25
N THR A 250 5.07 -17.35 -14.98
CA THR A 250 5.84 -17.97 -13.87
C THR A 250 5.49 -19.42 -13.62
N ASN A 251 4.39 -19.94 -14.18
CA ASN A 251 3.91 -21.29 -13.91
C ASN A 251 3.50 -22.00 -15.19
N ALA A 252 4.34 -21.90 -16.22
CA ALA A 252 4.11 -22.54 -17.51
C ALA A 252 3.91 -24.07 -17.43
N ASN A 253 4.36 -24.70 -16.34
CA ASN A 253 4.28 -26.15 -16.12
C ASN A 253 2.95 -26.61 -15.51
N ILE A 254 2.06 -25.70 -15.06
CA ILE A 254 0.73 -26.09 -14.56
C ILE A 254 -0.20 -26.28 -15.76
N GLN A 255 -0.79 -27.47 -15.87
CA GLN A 255 -1.77 -27.76 -16.94
C GLN A 255 -3.08 -26.99 -16.68
N GLY A 256 -3.38 -26.00 -17.51
CA GLY A 256 -4.61 -25.22 -17.40
C GLY A 256 -4.60 -23.99 -18.30
N SER A 257 -5.77 -23.38 -18.51
CA SER A 257 -5.83 -22.08 -19.18
C SER A 257 -5.23 -20.99 -18.27
N ALA A 258 -4.62 -19.95 -18.86
CA ALA A 258 -4.05 -18.84 -18.11
C ALA A 258 -5.07 -18.19 -17.14
N LEU A 259 -6.33 -18.09 -17.57
CA LEU A 259 -7.42 -17.60 -16.73
C LEU A 259 -7.67 -18.52 -15.53
N ASN A 260 -7.74 -19.84 -15.74
CA ASN A 260 -7.96 -20.80 -14.66
C ASN A 260 -6.81 -20.75 -13.64
N ILE A 261 -5.56 -20.80 -14.11
CA ILE A 261 -4.37 -20.73 -13.26
C ILE A 261 -4.38 -19.42 -12.46
N GLY A 262 -4.60 -18.29 -13.12
CA GLY A 262 -4.60 -16.98 -12.47
C GLY A 262 -5.68 -16.85 -11.40
N VAL A 263 -6.92 -17.26 -11.69
CA VAL A 263 -8.04 -17.18 -10.73
C VAL A 263 -7.82 -18.13 -9.56
N GLN A 264 -7.52 -19.41 -9.80
CA GLN A 264 -7.31 -20.37 -8.72
C GLN A 264 -6.11 -20.01 -7.85
N LYS A 265 -5.05 -19.45 -8.42
CA LYS A 265 -3.94 -18.92 -7.63
C LYS A 265 -4.34 -17.75 -6.76
N LEU A 266 -5.17 -16.83 -7.27
CA LEU A 266 -5.68 -15.73 -6.46
C LEU A 266 -6.47 -16.27 -5.25
N ILE A 267 -7.32 -17.28 -5.47
CA ILE A 267 -8.07 -17.97 -4.40
C ILE A 267 -7.11 -18.65 -3.41
N PHE A 268 -6.07 -19.32 -3.91
CA PHE A 268 -5.01 -19.87 -3.08
C PHE A 268 -4.36 -18.81 -2.19
N TYR A 269 -4.03 -17.61 -2.72
CA TYR A 269 -3.46 -16.54 -1.89
C TYR A 269 -4.43 -16.10 -0.79
N PHE A 270 -5.72 -15.92 -1.07
CA PHE A 270 -6.70 -15.61 -0.02
C PHE A 270 -6.75 -16.67 1.07
N SER A 271 -6.69 -17.95 0.68
CA SER A 271 -6.73 -19.09 1.60
C SER A 271 -5.46 -19.15 2.45
N ASN A 272 -4.30 -19.06 1.80
CA ASN A 272 -2.99 -19.04 2.43
C ASN A 272 -2.83 -17.86 3.40
N ASP A 273 -3.24 -16.65 3.00
CA ASP A 273 -3.13 -15.44 3.83
C ASP A 273 -4.04 -15.53 5.06
N LEU A 274 -5.25 -16.08 4.90
CA LEU A 274 -6.14 -16.32 6.02
C LEU A 274 -5.53 -17.36 6.96
N LEU A 275 -5.07 -18.51 6.45
CA LEU A 275 -4.46 -19.55 7.28
C LEU A 275 -3.17 -19.10 7.98
N ASN A 276 -2.34 -18.28 7.34
CA ASN A 276 -1.21 -17.65 8.02
C ASN A 276 -1.64 -16.80 9.23
N SER A 277 -2.85 -16.25 9.21
CA SER A 277 -3.40 -15.51 10.37
C SER A 277 -3.78 -16.43 11.53
N PHE A 278 -3.89 -17.74 11.29
CA PHE A 278 -4.30 -18.74 12.27
C PHE A 278 -3.12 -19.53 12.83
N MET A 279 -2.12 -19.83 11.99
CA MET A 279 -1.01 -20.72 12.37
C MET A 279 -0.24 -20.31 13.63
N PRO A 280 0.02 -19.01 13.92
CA PRO A 280 0.67 -18.60 15.16
C PRO A 280 -0.07 -19.04 16.44
N PHE A 281 -1.35 -19.39 16.37
CA PHE A 281 -2.12 -19.84 17.52
C PHE A 281 -2.02 -21.35 17.75
N ASN A 282 -1.37 -22.08 16.85
CA ASN A 282 -1.25 -23.54 16.89
C ASN A 282 0.13 -24.01 17.39
N GLY A 283 1.07 -23.08 17.61
CA GLY A 283 2.42 -23.38 18.07
C GLY A 283 2.85 -22.48 19.23
N GLU A 284 3.75 -22.99 20.05
CA GLU A 284 4.43 -22.20 21.08
C GLU A 284 5.68 -21.57 20.48
N PHE A 285 5.83 -20.25 20.63
CA PHE A 285 6.99 -19.51 20.18
C PHE A 285 7.24 -18.30 21.08
N GLU A 286 8.48 -17.83 21.10
CA GLU A 286 8.82 -16.57 21.75
C GLU A 286 8.55 -15.39 20.83
N HIS A 287 7.97 -14.33 21.38
CA HIS A 287 7.64 -13.12 20.63
C HIS A 287 8.88 -12.39 20.09
N THR A 288 8.73 -11.71 18.95
CA THR A 288 9.83 -11.01 18.27
C THR A 288 9.99 -9.54 18.60
N TYR A 289 9.27 -9.05 19.61
CA TYR A 289 9.43 -7.70 20.18
C TYR A 289 9.39 -6.56 19.15
N GLY A 290 8.63 -6.73 18.07
CA GLY A 290 8.43 -5.73 17.03
C GLY A 290 9.30 -5.90 15.80
N PHE A 291 10.07 -6.99 15.68
CA PHE A 291 10.89 -7.26 14.50
C PHE A 291 10.08 -7.18 13.19
N PHE A 292 8.83 -7.64 13.18
CA PHE A 292 8.00 -7.59 11.98
C PHE A 292 7.20 -6.29 11.89
N SER A 293 6.48 -5.91 12.94
CA SER A 293 5.56 -4.77 13.00
C SER A 293 6.26 -3.41 12.97
N LEU A 294 7.54 -3.36 13.35
CA LEU A 294 8.41 -2.18 13.33
C LEU A 294 9.58 -2.35 12.35
N LYS A 295 9.47 -3.27 11.39
CA LYS A 295 10.53 -3.55 10.41
C LYS A 295 11.05 -2.30 9.69
N PHE A 296 10.15 -1.36 9.37
CA PHE A 296 10.55 -0.11 8.74
C PHE A 296 11.53 0.72 9.59
N LEU A 297 11.39 0.72 10.93
CA LEU A 297 12.30 1.46 11.81
C LEU A 297 13.71 0.89 11.67
N MET A 298 13.84 -0.43 11.82
CA MET A 298 15.12 -1.11 11.71
C MET A 298 15.78 -0.92 10.34
N TYR A 299 14.97 -0.84 9.28
CA TYR A 299 15.47 -0.54 7.95
C TYR A 299 16.05 0.88 7.85
N PHE A 300 15.31 1.89 8.30
CA PHE A 300 15.74 3.29 8.23
C PHE A 300 16.89 3.60 9.21
N THR A 301 16.98 2.91 10.34
CA THR A 301 18.10 3.01 11.29
C THR A 301 19.27 2.10 10.92
N GLN A 302 19.16 1.29 9.86
CA GLN A 302 20.17 0.31 9.42
C GLN A 302 20.54 -0.73 10.49
N THR A 303 19.61 -1.04 11.40
CA THR A 303 19.81 -1.98 12.51
C THR A 303 19.22 -3.38 12.24
N GLU A 304 18.69 -3.65 11.04
CA GLU A 304 18.06 -4.95 10.70
C GLU A 304 18.98 -6.15 10.96
N LYS A 305 20.28 -6.05 10.61
CA LYS A 305 21.25 -7.13 10.86
C LYS A 305 21.52 -7.34 12.35
N PHE A 306 21.59 -6.26 13.12
CA PHE A 306 21.84 -6.33 14.56
C PHE A 306 20.67 -7.05 15.26
N PHE A 307 19.44 -6.63 15.00
CA PHE A 307 18.26 -7.27 15.59
C PHE A 307 18.02 -8.69 15.04
N GLY A 308 18.36 -8.93 13.77
CA GLY A 308 18.28 -10.27 13.18
C GLY A 308 19.21 -11.27 13.85
N GLN A 309 20.42 -10.84 14.25
CA GLN A 309 21.34 -11.67 15.03
C GLN A 309 20.89 -11.82 16.48
N LEU A 310 20.38 -10.74 17.09
CA LEU A 310 19.91 -10.77 18.47
C LEU A 310 18.71 -11.71 18.67
N LEU A 311 17.83 -11.80 17.66
CA LEU A 311 16.60 -12.59 17.70
C LEU A 311 16.69 -13.88 16.88
N GLU A 312 17.88 -14.35 16.52
CA GLU A 312 18.07 -15.44 15.57
C GLU A 312 17.29 -16.71 15.97
N ALA A 313 17.35 -17.10 17.25
CA ALA A 313 16.63 -18.27 17.76
C ALA A 313 15.11 -18.11 17.63
N GLN A 314 14.56 -16.93 17.97
CA GLN A 314 13.14 -16.64 17.84
C GLN A 314 12.69 -16.63 16.38
N LEU A 315 13.51 -16.06 15.48
CA LEU A 315 13.21 -16.01 14.05
C LEU A 315 13.18 -17.41 13.43
N ILE A 316 14.11 -18.28 13.80
CA ILE A 316 14.12 -19.69 13.36
C ILE A 316 12.85 -20.41 13.87
N SER A 317 12.49 -20.22 15.15
CA SER A 317 11.28 -20.81 15.73
C SER A 317 10.03 -20.33 14.99
N ILE A 318 9.89 -19.03 14.74
CA ILE A 318 8.72 -18.45 14.09
C ILE A 318 8.58 -18.88 12.62
N ASP A 319 9.70 -19.10 11.90
CA ASP A 319 9.64 -19.60 10.54
C ASP A 319 9.03 -21.02 10.47
N THR A 320 9.05 -21.79 11.56
CA THR A 320 8.36 -23.09 11.63
C THR A 320 6.84 -22.98 11.79
N VAL A 321 6.36 -21.84 12.28
CA VAL A 321 4.92 -21.56 12.53
C VAL A 321 4.29 -20.77 11.37
N ARG A 322 5.06 -20.51 10.30
CA ARG A 322 4.64 -19.72 9.16
C ARG A 322 4.35 -20.62 7.96
N GLY A 323 3.09 -20.68 7.54
CA GLY A 323 2.61 -21.50 6.40
C GLY A 323 3.04 -21.04 5.00
N GLY A 324 4.04 -20.17 4.92
CA GLY A 324 4.46 -19.48 3.70
C GLY A 324 3.58 -18.27 3.37
N GLY A 325 4.17 -17.09 3.16
CA GLY A 325 3.40 -15.83 2.98
C GLY A 325 3.66 -14.85 4.11
N ALA A 326 2.84 -13.82 4.31
CA ALA A 326 3.02 -12.85 5.41
C ALA A 326 1.81 -12.87 6.35
N TRP A 327 2.00 -12.42 7.59
CA TRP A 327 0.88 -12.27 8.52
C TRP A 327 0.05 -11.03 8.20
N SER A 328 -1.26 -11.17 8.41
CA SER A 328 -2.22 -10.08 8.30
C SER A 328 -1.98 -8.98 9.34
N ILE A 329 -2.67 -7.85 9.14
CA ILE A 329 -2.68 -6.68 10.02
C ILE A 329 -3.03 -7.00 11.49
N PHE A 330 -3.82 -8.05 11.75
CA PHE A 330 -4.24 -8.44 13.09
C PHE A 330 -3.35 -9.50 13.72
N THR A 331 -2.60 -10.24 12.91
CA THR A 331 -1.78 -11.37 13.41
C THR A 331 -0.34 -10.97 13.59
N MET A 332 0.23 -10.14 12.69
CA MET A 332 1.63 -9.71 12.82
C MET A 332 1.94 -9.04 14.17
N PRO A 333 1.10 -8.13 14.70
CA PRO A 333 1.35 -7.55 16.02
C PRO A 333 1.28 -8.57 17.16
N TYR A 334 0.47 -9.63 17.00
CA TYR A 334 0.38 -10.72 17.98
C TYR A 334 1.68 -11.53 18.02
N VAL A 335 2.25 -11.84 16.86
CA VAL A 335 3.56 -12.51 16.78
C VAL A 335 4.64 -11.69 17.49
N ASP A 336 4.61 -10.37 17.32
CA ASP A 336 5.63 -9.49 17.92
C ASP A 336 5.45 -9.17 19.41
N PHE A 337 4.21 -9.01 19.88
CA PHE A 337 3.97 -8.41 21.19
C PHE A 337 2.98 -9.19 22.07
N GLY A 338 2.50 -10.35 21.60
CA GLY A 338 1.41 -11.08 22.24
C GLY A 338 0.08 -10.32 22.22
N ALA A 339 -0.93 -10.88 22.87
CA ALA A 339 -2.31 -10.38 22.77
C ALA A 339 -2.49 -8.92 23.23
N ILE A 340 -1.88 -8.55 24.37
CA ILE A 340 -2.04 -7.20 24.95
C ILE A 340 -1.32 -6.16 24.08
N GLY A 341 -0.06 -6.40 23.73
CA GLY A 341 0.70 -5.46 22.91
C GLY A 341 0.13 -5.32 21.50
N ALA A 342 -0.38 -6.41 20.93
CA ALA A 342 -1.09 -6.39 19.67
C ALA A 342 -2.38 -5.57 19.73
N ALA A 343 -3.19 -5.69 20.79
CA ALA A 343 -4.38 -4.87 20.97
C ALA A 343 -4.04 -3.38 21.03
N VAL A 344 -2.98 -3.00 21.76
CA VAL A 344 -2.50 -1.61 21.80
C VAL A 344 -2.05 -1.14 20.42
N TYR A 345 -1.29 -1.95 19.68
CA TYR A 345 -0.85 -1.62 18.32
C TYR A 345 -2.04 -1.40 17.38
N ILE A 346 -3.01 -2.33 17.39
CA ILE A 346 -4.20 -2.27 16.53
C ILE A 346 -5.03 -1.03 16.85
N ALA A 347 -5.22 -0.72 18.14
CA ALA A 347 -5.90 0.49 18.56
C ALA A 347 -5.17 1.76 18.07
N PHE A 348 -3.85 1.82 18.21
CA PHE A 348 -3.04 2.93 17.73
C PHE A 348 -3.14 3.11 16.20
N LEU A 349 -3.08 2.01 15.45
CA LEU A 349 -3.25 2.03 14.00
C LEU A 349 -4.64 2.50 13.59
N ALA A 350 -5.68 2.05 14.29
CA ALA A 350 -7.06 2.49 14.08
C ALA A 350 -7.19 4.00 14.33
N VAL A 351 -6.64 4.52 15.43
CA VAL A 351 -6.63 5.95 15.76
C VAL A 351 -5.95 6.75 14.65
N ILE A 352 -4.71 6.40 14.28
CA ILE A 352 -3.97 7.10 13.21
C ILE A 352 -4.76 7.10 11.93
N SER A 353 -5.25 5.95 11.49
CA SER A 353 -5.97 5.81 10.22
C SER A 353 -7.24 6.66 10.20
N THR A 354 -7.92 6.72 11.34
CA THR A 354 -9.13 7.50 11.54
C THR A 354 -8.84 9.01 11.50
N VAL A 355 -7.72 9.45 12.11
CA VAL A 355 -7.24 10.83 12.05
C VAL A 355 -6.80 11.22 10.63
N VAL A 356 -6.04 10.35 9.94
CA VAL A 356 -5.58 10.56 8.57
C VAL A 356 -6.77 10.67 7.62
N PHE A 357 -7.76 9.78 7.76
CA PHE A 357 -9.01 9.85 7.01
C PHE A 357 -9.73 11.17 7.23
N TYR A 358 -9.90 11.58 8.50
CA TYR A 358 -10.53 12.84 8.87
C TYR A 358 -9.82 14.04 8.24
N LYS A 359 -8.50 14.15 8.40
CA LYS A 359 -7.69 15.21 7.79
C LYS A 359 -7.70 15.16 6.27
N GLY A 360 -7.81 13.97 5.68
CA GLY A 360 -7.90 13.78 4.23
C GLY A 360 -9.20 14.34 3.63
N THR A 361 -10.26 14.51 4.43
CA THR A 361 -11.45 15.24 3.97
C THR A 361 -11.23 16.75 3.86
N GLN A 362 -10.13 17.28 4.41
CA GLN A 362 -9.86 18.71 4.56
C GLN A 362 -8.70 19.19 3.69
N ASN A 363 -7.69 18.36 3.43
CA ASN A 363 -6.48 18.80 2.74
C ASN A 363 -6.01 17.78 1.70
N VAL A 364 -5.48 18.28 0.58
CA VAL A 364 -5.05 17.48 -0.57
C VAL A 364 -3.94 16.47 -0.25
N PHE A 365 -2.96 16.85 0.57
CA PHE A 365 -1.85 15.96 0.94
C PHE A 365 -2.32 14.88 1.89
N TRP A 366 -3.19 15.22 2.85
CA TRP A 366 -3.82 14.24 3.71
C TRP A 366 -4.79 13.32 2.94
N ALA A 367 -5.44 13.80 1.88
CA ALA A 367 -6.28 12.97 1.01
C ALA A 367 -5.44 11.94 0.26
N SER A 368 -4.29 12.35 -0.27
CA SER A 368 -3.32 11.44 -0.91
C SER A 368 -2.73 10.44 0.10
N ALA A 369 -2.36 10.92 1.29
CA ALA A 369 -1.87 10.07 2.38
C ALA A 369 -2.91 9.02 2.78
N TYR A 370 -4.17 9.42 2.97
CA TYR A 370 -5.24 8.47 3.23
C TYR A 370 -5.44 7.49 2.07
N GLY A 371 -5.29 7.92 0.82
CA GLY A 371 -5.29 7.01 -0.33
C GLY A 371 -4.31 5.85 -0.12
N GLN A 372 -3.11 6.13 0.40
CA GLN A 372 -2.13 5.08 0.71
C GLN A 372 -2.59 4.17 1.85
N PHE A 373 -3.16 4.73 2.92
CA PHE A 373 -3.76 3.94 4.01
C PHE A 373 -4.88 3.03 3.50
N ALA A 374 -5.76 3.55 2.66
CA ALA A 374 -6.88 2.80 2.11
C ALA A 374 -6.40 1.67 1.17
N GLY A 375 -5.37 1.92 0.35
CA GLY A 375 -4.70 0.88 -0.42
C GLY A 375 -4.07 -0.21 0.47
N ALA A 376 -3.42 0.20 1.57
CA ALA A 376 -2.86 -0.73 2.55
C ALA A 376 -3.95 -1.57 3.24
N TYR A 377 -5.13 -1.01 3.50
CA TYR A 377 -6.27 -1.76 4.02
C TYR A 377 -6.81 -2.79 3.05
N VAL A 378 -6.83 -2.51 1.74
CA VAL A 378 -7.20 -3.50 0.72
C VAL A 378 -6.23 -4.69 0.70
N LEU A 379 -5.00 -4.49 1.18
CA LEU A 379 -3.96 -5.52 1.27
C LEU A 379 -3.82 -6.12 2.68
N CYS A 380 -4.67 -5.73 3.63
CA CYS A 380 -4.39 -5.97 5.06
C CYS A 380 -4.53 -7.42 5.51
N THR A 381 -5.24 -8.25 4.74
CA THR A 381 -5.33 -9.70 4.97
C THR A 381 -4.08 -10.41 4.45
N HIS A 382 -3.49 -9.92 3.36
CA HIS A 382 -2.27 -10.48 2.77
C HIS A 382 -1.00 -10.14 3.57
N THR A 383 -0.92 -8.92 4.08
CA THR A 383 0.25 -8.48 4.84
C THR A 383 -0.07 -7.26 5.68
N MET A 384 0.66 -7.08 6.77
CA MET A 384 0.71 -5.82 7.50
C MET A 384 1.50 -4.76 6.72
N TYR A 385 0.90 -4.22 5.65
CA TYR A 385 1.57 -3.30 4.74
C TYR A 385 2.07 -2.01 5.44
N PHE A 386 1.45 -1.63 6.56
CA PHE A 386 1.86 -0.51 7.41
C PHE A 386 3.27 -0.65 7.99
N ALA A 387 3.73 -1.88 8.23
CA ALA A 387 5.08 -2.16 8.72
C ALA A 387 6.13 -2.17 7.58
N ASN A 388 5.68 -2.09 6.33
CA ASN A 388 6.55 -2.15 5.16
C ASN A 388 7.27 -0.81 4.95
N THR A 389 8.57 -0.89 4.64
CA THR A 389 9.42 0.27 4.31
C THR A 389 8.85 1.12 3.18
N ASN A 390 8.18 0.47 2.22
CA ASN A 390 7.59 1.13 1.06
C ASN A 390 6.44 2.06 1.47
N PHE A 391 5.57 1.61 2.38
CA PHE A 391 4.46 2.41 2.86
C PHE A 391 4.96 3.67 3.58
N VAL A 392 5.94 3.52 4.46
CA VAL A 392 6.53 4.66 5.19
C VAL A 392 7.21 5.63 4.23
N ALA A 393 7.94 5.12 3.23
CA ALA A 393 8.54 5.97 2.20
C ALA A 393 7.50 6.74 1.38
N MET A 394 6.39 6.09 0.99
CA MET A 394 5.27 6.77 0.31
C MET A 394 4.74 7.94 1.17
N MET A 395 4.58 7.72 2.47
CA MET A 395 4.14 8.75 3.42
C MET A 395 5.15 9.89 3.55
N LEU A 396 6.45 9.57 3.65
CA LEU A 396 7.53 10.56 3.68
C LEU A 396 7.57 11.40 2.40
N VAL A 397 7.34 10.80 1.24
CA VAL A 397 7.28 11.52 -0.05
C VAL A 397 6.09 12.48 -0.09
N ILE A 398 4.91 12.05 0.34
CA ILE A 398 3.73 12.93 0.40
C ILE A 398 3.97 14.08 1.38
N ALA A 399 4.56 13.80 2.54
CA ALA A 399 4.91 14.82 3.53
C ALA A 399 5.97 15.80 3.00
N LEU A 400 7.01 15.31 2.31
CA LEU A 400 8.06 16.12 1.70
C LEU A 400 7.47 17.06 0.63
N ILE A 401 6.66 16.53 -0.29
CA ILE A 401 6.01 17.34 -1.31
C ILE A 401 5.08 18.37 -0.67
N GLY A 402 4.28 17.97 0.32
CA GLY A 402 3.40 18.86 1.07
C GLY A 402 4.16 20.00 1.76
N GLY A 403 5.25 19.67 2.44
CA GLY A 403 6.11 20.65 3.12
C GLY A 403 6.76 21.64 2.16
N LEU A 404 7.27 21.17 1.02
CA LEU A 404 7.88 22.02 -0.01
C LEU A 404 6.86 22.85 -0.81
N SER A 405 5.59 22.45 -0.77
CA SER A 405 4.47 23.17 -1.40
C SER A 405 3.82 24.17 -0.45
N GLY A 406 4.10 24.07 0.86
CA GLY A 406 3.48 24.85 1.92
C GLY A 406 4.01 26.29 2.03
N ARG A 407 3.05 27.21 2.23
CA ARG A 407 3.11 28.68 2.33
C ARG A 407 3.34 29.41 1.00
N THR A 408 2.23 29.93 0.46
CA THR A 408 2.22 31.30 -0.05
C THR A 408 2.80 32.16 1.06
N SER A 409 4.02 32.64 0.87
CA SER A 409 4.37 33.91 1.48
C SER A 409 3.31 34.89 0.98
N SER A 410 2.43 35.31 1.87
CA SER A 410 1.99 36.69 1.83
C SER A 410 3.25 37.55 2.02
N ALA A 411 4.08 37.64 0.98
CA ALA A 411 4.88 38.82 0.72
C ALA A 411 3.89 39.90 0.25
N GLY A 412 2.94 40.22 1.13
CA GLY A 412 2.27 41.49 1.09
C GLY A 412 3.33 42.51 1.48
N SER A 413 3.54 43.46 0.58
CA SER A 413 3.95 44.85 0.80
C SER A 413 4.72 45.15 2.10
N PRO A 414 5.86 45.87 2.05
CA PRO A 414 6.36 46.53 3.25
C PRO A 414 5.22 47.40 3.80
N ASP A 415 4.79 47.12 5.04
CA ASP A 415 4.03 48.07 5.83
C ASP A 415 4.94 49.28 6.03
N VAL A 416 4.82 50.25 5.13
CA VAL A 416 5.22 51.61 5.40
C VAL A 416 4.28 52.06 6.50
N ALA A 417 4.75 51.92 7.74
CA ALA A 417 4.16 52.57 8.89
C ALA A 417 4.08 54.07 8.58
N HIS A 418 2.89 54.53 8.18
CA HIS A 418 2.54 55.93 8.27
C HIS A 418 2.51 56.28 9.76
N VAL A 419 3.68 56.66 10.29
CA VAL A 419 3.82 57.34 11.56
C VAL A 419 3.04 58.65 11.42
N LYS A 420 1.82 58.68 11.95
CA LYS A 420 1.14 59.93 12.27
C LYS A 420 1.98 60.61 13.34
N ALA A 421 2.60 61.73 12.98
CA ALA A 421 3.22 62.64 13.94
C ALA A 421 2.16 63.06 14.98
N PRO A 422 2.48 63.04 16.29
CA PRO A 422 1.56 63.55 17.30
C PRO A 422 1.39 65.08 17.13
N PRO A 423 0.21 65.64 17.42
CA PRO A 423 0.01 67.07 17.39
C PRO A 423 0.84 67.73 18.49
N VAL A 424 1.58 68.77 18.10
CA VAL A 424 2.20 69.71 19.02
C VAL A 424 1.08 70.42 19.78
N VAL A 425 1.06 70.24 21.10
CA VAL A 425 0.44 71.17 22.05
C VAL A 425 1.43 71.41 23.17
#